data_AF-A0A643FJ25-F1
#
_entry.id   AF-A0A643FJ25-F1
#
_cell.length_a   1.000
_cell.length_b   1.000
_cell.length_c   1.000
_cell.angle_alpha   90.00
_cell.angle_beta   90.00
_cell.angle_gamma   90.00
#
_symmetry.space_group_name_H-M   'P 1'
#
loop_
_entity.id
_entity.type
_entity.pdbx_description
1 polymer ?
#
loop_
_entity_poly.entity_id
_entity_poly.type
_entity_poly.pdbx_seq_one_letter_code
_entity_poly.pdbx_strand_id
1 'polypeptide(L)'
;MTGQWAKFHYNLRLMPLSSTQIGAIGENLLVNAVMKASDGRLSPFQPLADDDGIDVLFFDKETGNAVAIQLKCRTVTLYKAGTKERGNLVHFELRQTTFNEARRAYLVAALCDEALAGFEVTWLIPMSQIPVLARDISGKWVIRASKADNSADRYSSYRCASADDLANRIIEVCEAHGPAPMPALATEDAVPEPGFTT
;
A
#
# COMPACT_ATOMS: atom_id res chain seq x y z
N MET A 1 26.84 -58.96 -14.31
CA MET A 1 25.47 -58.58 -13.91
C MET A 1 25.43 -57.06 -13.77
N THR A 2 24.80 -56.41 -14.73
CA THR A 2 24.73 -54.95 -14.91
C THR A 2 23.59 -54.35 -14.09
N GLY A 3 23.91 -53.57 -13.06
CA GLY A 3 22.95 -52.74 -12.34
C GLY A 3 22.92 -51.34 -12.94
N GLN A 4 21.96 -51.07 -13.82
CA GLN A 4 21.71 -49.75 -14.38
C GLN A 4 20.69 -49.03 -13.47
N TRP A 5 21.18 -48.22 -12.54
CA TRP A 5 20.32 -47.35 -11.75
C TRP A 5 19.90 -46.15 -12.61
N ALA A 6 18.63 -46.13 -13.01
CA ALA A 6 18.03 -45.01 -13.70
C ALA A 6 18.10 -43.76 -12.81
N LYS A 7 18.85 -42.74 -13.24
CA LYS A 7 18.77 -41.39 -12.68
C LYS A 7 17.41 -40.81 -13.03
N PHE A 8 16.49 -40.82 -12.08
CA PHE A 8 15.28 -40.00 -12.14
C PHE A 8 15.67 -38.53 -12.04
N HIS A 9 15.72 -37.83 -13.17
CA HIS A 9 15.75 -36.37 -13.19
C HIS A 9 14.36 -35.87 -12.80
N TYR A 10 14.17 -35.55 -11.52
CA TYR A 10 13.05 -34.71 -11.11
C TYR A 10 13.27 -33.31 -11.67
N ASN A 11 12.59 -33.00 -12.78
CA ASN A 11 12.39 -31.63 -13.20
C ASN A 11 11.47 -30.95 -12.18
N LEU A 12 12.06 -30.38 -11.13
CA LEU A 12 11.35 -29.46 -10.23
C LEU A 12 10.95 -28.24 -11.07
N ARG A 13 9.69 -28.21 -11.52
CA ARG A 13 9.09 -27.04 -12.14
C ARG A 13 8.99 -25.96 -11.06
N LEU A 14 9.93 -25.03 -11.05
CA LEU A 14 9.83 -23.83 -10.23
C LEU A 14 8.59 -23.06 -10.72
N MET A 15 7.57 -22.96 -9.87
CA MET A 15 6.39 -22.12 -10.11
C MET A 15 6.68 -20.74 -9.52
N PRO A 16 6.95 -19.71 -10.34
CA PRO A 16 7.15 -18.36 -9.82
C PRO A 16 5.84 -17.86 -9.20
N LEU A 17 5.97 -16.97 -8.21
CA LEU A 17 4.79 -16.32 -7.61
C LEU A 17 4.02 -15.53 -8.66
N SER A 18 2.69 -15.63 -8.61
CA SER A 18 1.81 -14.81 -9.44
C SER A 18 1.80 -13.36 -8.94
N SER A 19 1.37 -12.42 -9.79
CA SER A 19 1.20 -11.02 -9.39
C SER A 19 0.21 -10.86 -8.22
N THR A 20 -0.81 -11.72 -8.14
CA THR A 20 -1.78 -11.74 -7.04
C THR A 20 -1.13 -12.19 -5.74
N GLN A 21 -0.30 -13.23 -5.78
CA GLN A 21 0.45 -13.69 -4.59
C GLN A 21 1.45 -12.63 -4.13
N ILE A 22 2.15 -11.96 -5.07
CA ILE A 22 3.06 -10.85 -4.74
C ILE A 22 2.29 -9.69 -4.12
N GLY A 23 1.10 -9.36 -4.62
CA GLY A 23 0.22 -8.34 -4.04
C GLY A 23 -0.14 -8.66 -2.59
N ALA A 24 -0.67 -9.86 -2.34
CA ALA A 24 -1.03 -10.32 -1.00
C ALA A 24 0.16 -10.35 -0.04
N ILE A 25 1.35 -10.77 -0.50
CA ILE A 25 2.57 -10.72 0.30
C ILE A 25 2.91 -9.26 0.64
N GLY A 26 2.89 -8.36 -0.36
CA GLY A 26 3.15 -6.95 -0.18
C GLY A 26 2.20 -6.29 0.83
N GLU A 27 0.90 -6.59 0.78
CA GLU A 27 -0.09 -6.06 1.73
C GLU A 27 0.22 -6.51 3.16
N ASN A 28 0.52 -7.79 3.35
CA ASN A 28 0.92 -8.32 4.66
C ASN A 28 2.23 -7.69 5.15
N LEU A 29 3.22 -7.48 4.26
CA LEU A 29 4.46 -6.79 4.60
C LEU A 29 4.20 -5.35 5.05
N LEU A 30 3.34 -4.62 4.33
CA LEU A 30 2.98 -3.24 4.67
C LEU A 30 2.32 -3.16 6.05
N VAL A 31 1.32 -4.00 6.30
CA VAL A 31 0.61 -4.06 7.58
C VAL A 31 1.58 -4.35 8.72
N ASN A 32 2.42 -5.37 8.56
CA ASN A 32 3.39 -5.75 9.59
C ASN A 32 4.44 -4.66 9.83
N ALA A 33 4.94 -4.02 8.77
CA ALA A 33 5.96 -2.99 8.87
C ALA A 33 5.42 -1.76 9.61
N VAL A 34 4.25 -1.24 9.20
CA VAL A 34 3.65 -0.03 9.80
C VAL A 34 3.21 -0.29 11.23
N MET A 35 2.60 -1.44 11.52
CA MET A 35 2.16 -1.77 12.88
C MET A 35 3.34 -1.89 13.85
N LYS A 36 4.46 -2.52 13.42
CA LYS A 36 5.68 -2.60 14.23
C LYS A 36 6.33 -1.23 14.41
N ALA A 37 6.48 -0.47 13.33
CA ALA A 37 7.18 0.81 13.34
C ALA A 37 6.43 1.90 14.12
N SER A 38 5.10 1.81 14.20
CA SER A 38 4.28 2.71 15.02
C SER A 38 4.13 2.27 16.48
N ASP A 39 4.84 1.21 16.91
CA ASP A 39 4.67 0.57 18.23
C ASP A 39 3.20 0.26 18.55
N GLY A 40 2.47 -0.17 17.53
CA GLY A 40 1.05 -0.48 17.60
C GLY A 40 0.13 0.73 17.66
N ARG A 41 0.57 2.00 17.55
CA ARG A 41 -0.31 3.19 17.48
C ARG A 41 -1.28 3.09 16.30
N LEU A 42 -0.79 2.69 15.13
CA LEU A 42 -1.60 2.50 13.92
C LEU A 42 -2.17 1.08 13.87
N SER A 43 -3.50 0.97 13.85
CA SER A 43 -4.23 -0.29 13.75
C SER A 43 -4.70 -0.54 12.30
N PRO A 44 -4.29 -1.65 11.66
CA PRO A 44 -4.69 -1.98 10.30
C PRO A 44 -6.10 -2.59 10.24
N PHE A 45 -6.90 -2.19 9.27
CA PHE A 45 -8.20 -2.77 8.94
C PHE A 45 -8.28 -3.04 7.45
N GLN A 46 -8.67 -4.26 7.07
CA GLN A 46 -8.86 -4.63 5.66
C GLN A 46 -10.34 -4.62 5.31
N PRO A 47 -10.72 -4.07 4.14
CA PRO A 47 -12.11 -4.10 3.69
C PRO A 47 -12.54 -5.54 3.36
N LEU A 48 -13.76 -5.90 3.75
CA LEU A 48 -14.37 -7.20 3.38
C LEU A 48 -14.86 -7.21 1.93
N ALA A 49 -15.27 -6.05 1.42
CA ALA A 49 -15.61 -5.80 0.04
C ALA A 49 -14.94 -4.50 -0.39
N ASP A 50 -14.30 -4.51 -1.56
CA ASP A 50 -13.55 -3.38 -2.08
C ASP A 50 -13.89 -3.13 -3.55
N ASP A 51 -14.80 -2.17 -3.77
CA ASP A 51 -15.08 -1.62 -5.10
C ASP A 51 -14.21 -0.39 -5.40
N ASP A 52 -13.44 0.06 -4.40
CA ASP A 52 -12.74 1.34 -4.39
C ASP A 52 -11.21 1.21 -4.57
N GLY A 53 -10.68 -0.01 -4.60
CA GLY A 53 -9.27 -0.30 -4.72
C GLY A 53 -8.47 -0.01 -3.44
N ILE A 54 -9.12 0.00 -2.28
CA ILE A 54 -8.49 0.21 -0.97
C ILE A 54 -8.02 -1.15 -0.45
N ASP A 55 -6.72 -1.28 -0.20
CA ASP A 55 -6.15 -2.53 0.29
C ASP A 55 -6.11 -2.56 1.84
N VAL A 56 -5.90 -1.41 2.49
CA VAL A 56 -5.88 -1.29 3.95
C VAL A 56 -6.25 0.11 4.45
N LEU A 57 -6.90 0.18 5.60
CA LEU A 57 -7.12 1.39 6.40
C LEU A 57 -6.21 1.34 7.63
N PHE A 58 -5.41 2.37 7.87
CA PHE A 58 -4.69 2.52 9.13
C PHE A 58 -5.43 3.51 10.03
N PHE A 59 -6.00 3.01 11.11
CA PHE A 59 -6.63 3.80 12.15
C PHE A 59 -5.60 4.24 13.18
N ASP A 60 -5.46 5.54 13.40
CA ASP A 60 -4.62 6.09 14.45
C ASP A 60 -5.41 6.19 15.75
N LYS A 61 -5.01 5.38 16.73
CA LYS A 61 -5.66 5.30 18.04
C LYS A 61 -5.55 6.58 18.87
N GLU A 62 -4.59 7.45 18.57
CA GLU A 62 -4.40 8.69 19.33
C GLU A 62 -5.31 9.82 18.81
N THR A 63 -5.46 9.94 17.49
CA THR A 63 -6.24 11.02 16.87
C THR A 63 -7.68 10.62 16.56
N GLY A 64 -7.98 9.31 16.49
CA GLY A 64 -9.27 8.78 16.04
C GLY A 64 -9.48 8.89 14.53
N ASN A 65 -8.47 9.34 13.77
CA ASN A 65 -8.52 9.40 12.32
C ASN A 65 -8.05 8.11 11.67
N ALA A 66 -8.39 7.94 10.40
CA ALA A 66 -7.88 6.84 9.59
C ALA A 66 -7.38 7.32 8.23
N VAL A 67 -6.38 6.61 7.71
CA VAL A 67 -5.84 6.81 6.37
C VAL A 67 -6.13 5.58 5.53
N ALA A 68 -6.85 5.78 4.42
CA ALA A 68 -7.07 4.75 3.42
C ALA A 68 -5.84 4.63 2.52
N ILE A 69 -5.36 3.40 2.33
CA ILE A 69 -4.18 3.10 1.52
C ILE A 69 -4.54 2.09 0.44
N GLN A 70 -4.14 2.42 -0.79
CA GLN A 70 -3.96 1.47 -1.88
C GLN A 70 -2.47 1.14 -2.00
N LEU A 71 -2.13 -0.15 -2.09
CA LEU A 71 -0.79 -0.65 -2.31
C LEU A 71 -0.59 -1.08 -3.77
N LYS A 72 0.60 -0.81 -4.30
CA LYS A 72 1.14 -1.47 -5.49
C LYS A 72 2.58 -1.89 -5.21
N CYS A 73 2.83 -3.20 -5.02
CA CYS A 73 4.22 -3.71 -4.96
C CYS A 73 4.75 -4.12 -6.34
N ARG A 74 6.07 -4.01 -6.49
CA ARG A 74 6.90 -4.60 -7.53
C ARG A 74 8.09 -5.31 -6.88
N THR A 75 8.62 -6.32 -7.54
CA THR A 75 9.80 -7.07 -7.09
C THR A 75 11.04 -6.77 -7.93
N VAL A 76 10.87 -5.96 -8.99
CA VAL A 76 11.94 -5.66 -9.95
C VAL A 76 11.79 -4.24 -10.48
N THR A 77 12.92 -3.66 -10.91
CA THR A 77 12.99 -2.41 -11.65
C THR A 77 12.98 -2.65 -13.17
N LEU A 78 12.81 -1.58 -13.95
CA LEU A 78 12.97 -1.61 -15.40
C LEU A 78 14.42 -1.91 -15.78
N TYR A 79 14.61 -2.58 -16.92
CA TYR A 79 15.93 -2.71 -17.52
C TYR A 79 16.45 -1.36 -18.01
N LYS A 80 17.77 -1.15 -17.95
CA LYS A 80 18.39 -0.02 -18.64
C LYS A 80 18.23 -0.21 -20.15
N ALA A 81 17.95 0.87 -20.87
CA ALA A 81 17.68 0.82 -22.30
C ALA A 81 18.79 0.08 -23.07
N GLY A 82 18.41 -0.89 -23.89
CA GLY A 82 19.35 -1.68 -24.71
C GLY A 82 20.16 -2.72 -23.94
N THR A 83 19.88 -2.99 -22.66
CA THR A 83 20.64 -3.95 -21.85
C THR A 83 19.75 -4.97 -21.13
N LYS A 84 20.36 -6.03 -20.59
CA LYS A 84 19.72 -6.95 -19.64
C LYS A 84 19.99 -6.57 -18.18
N GLU A 85 20.62 -5.43 -17.93
CA GLU A 85 20.92 -4.95 -16.58
C GLU A 85 19.71 -4.18 -16.02
N ARG A 86 19.39 -4.43 -14.75
CA ARG A 86 18.33 -3.69 -14.05
C ARG A 86 18.79 -2.26 -13.75
N GLY A 87 17.91 -1.30 -13.96
CA GLY A 87 18.12 0.11 -13.64
C GLY A 87 17.52 0.46 -12.27
N ASN A 88 17.32 1.77 -12.04
CA ASN A 88 16.74 2.26 -10.79
C ASN A 88 15.24 2.55 -10.86
N LEU A 89 14.65 2.60 -12.05
CA LEU A 89 13.24 2.98 -12.22
C LEU A 89 12.32 1.79 -11.93
N VAL A 90 11.39 1.97 -10.99
CA VAL A 90 10.30 1.03 -10.72
C VAL A 90 9.04 1.52 -11.42
N HIS A 91 8.32 0.63 -12.10
CA HIS A 91 7.14 0.98 -12.89
C HIS A 91 5.86 0.51 -12.20
N PHE A 92 5.02 1.46 -11.81
CA PHE A 92 3.70 1.21 -11.23
C PHE A 92 2.60 1.72 -12.16
N GLU A 93 1.44 1.08 -12.07
CA GLU A 93 0.26 1.43 -12.85
C GLU A 93 -0.96 1.45 -11.95
N LEU A 94 -1.76 2.51 -12.05
CA LEU A 94 -3.10 2.60 -11.50
C LEU A 94 -4.10 2.67 -12.65
N ARG A 95 -5.21 1.93 -12.54
CA ARG A 95 -6.30 2.02 -13.50
C ARG A 95 -7.09 3.30 -13.24
N GLN A 96 -7.39 4.07 -14.28
CA GLN A 96 -8.21 5.28 -14.12
C GLN A 96 -9.66 4.95 -13.74
N THR A 97 -10.16 3.77 -14.10
CA THR A 97 -11.54 3.34 -13.81
C THR A 97 -11.85 3.25 -12.31
N THR A 98 -10.85 2.95 -11.49
CA THR A 98 -10.98 2.87 -10.02
C THR A 98 -10.38 4.09 -9.33
N PHE A 99 -9.83 5.04 -10.09
CA PHE A 99 -9.21 6.24 -9.56
C PHE A 99 -10.28 7.26 -9.18
N ASN A 100 -10.16 7.82 -7.98
CA ASN A 100 -11.03 8.89 -7.50
C ASN A 100 -10.22 9.91 -6.71
N GLU A 101 -10.06 11.10 -7.28
CA GLU A 101 -9.25 12.20 -6.73
C GLU A 101 -9.84 12.79 -5.45
N ALA A 102 -11.17 12.73 -5.29
CA ALA A 102 -11.88 13.26 -4.13
C ALA A 102 -11.72 12.37 -2.88
N ARG A 103 -11.17 11.15 -3.04
CA ARG A 103 -10.91 10.27 -1.90
C ARG A 103 -9.71 10.77 -1.11
N ARG A 104 -9.85 10.80 0.22
CA ARG A 104 -8.76 11.01 1.18
C ARG A 104 -7.93 9.72 1.32
N ALA A 105 -7.43 9.22 0.19
CA ALA A 105 -6.66 7.99 0.09
C ALA A 105 -5.23 8.26 -0.38
N TYR A 106 -4.34 7.34 -0.06
CA TYR A 106 -2.92 7.40 -0.41
C TYR A 106 -2.51 6.13 -1.15
N LEU A 107 -1.52 6.27 -2.03
CA LEU A 107 -0.85 5.15 -2.70
C LEU A 107 0.42 4.91 -1.92
N VAL A 108 0.58 3.68 -1.45
CA VAL A 108 1.91 3.14 -1.19
C VAL A 108 2.39 2.44 -2.45
N ALA A 109 3.36 3.04 -3.14
CA ALA A 109 4.09 2.36 -4.19
C ALA A 109 5.32 1.72 -3.54
N ALA A 110 5.55 0.43 -3.76
CA ALA A 110 6.58 -0.30 -3.02
C ALA A 110 7.45 -1.15 -3.94
N LEU A 111 8.76 -1.12 -3.72
CA LEU A 111 9.68 -2.11 -4.24
C LEU A 111 10.01 -3.08 -3.11
N CYS A 112 9.51 -4.31 -3.24
CA CYS A 112 9.80 -5.40 -2.33
C CYS A 112 11.29 -5.81 -2.48
N ASP A 113 11.93 -6.22 -1.39
CA ASP A 113 13.28 -6.78 -1.45
C ASP A 113 13.29 -8.15 -2.15
N GLU A 114 14.48 -8.68 -2.48
CA GLU A 114 14.62 -9.96 -3.19
C GLU A 114 14.07 -11.16 -2.40
N ALA A 115 14.08 -11.07 -1.06
CA ALA A 115 13.62 -12.13 -0.17
C ALA A 115 12.10 -12.09 0.08
N LEU A 116 11.43 -11.03 -0.38
CA LEU A 116 10.05 -10.68 -0.02
C LEU A 116 9.83 -10.65 1.51
N ALA A 117 10.84 -10.18 2.24
CA ALA A 117 10.80 -10.06 3.69
C ALA A 117 10.51 -8.62 4.15
N GLY A 118 10.65 -7.66 3.24
CA GLY A 118 10.38 -6.24 3.45
C GLY A 118 10.38 -5.47 2.14
N PHE A 119 10.60 -4.15 2.26
CA PHE A 119 10.69 -3.24 1.13
C PHE A 119 12.09 -2.66 1.04
N GLU A 120 12.64 -2.63 -0.17
CA GLU A 120 13.85 -1.87 -0.48
C GLU A 120 13.55 -0.37 -0.39
N VAL A 121 12.39 0.06 -0.89
CA VAL A 121 11.93 1.45 -0.82
C VAL A 121 10.42 1.53 -1.00
N THR A 122 9.80 2.52 -0.36
CA THR A 122 8.38 2.85 -0.54
C THR A 122 8.19 4.33 -0.84
N TRP A 123 7.06 4.66 -1.45
CA TRP A 123 6.60 6.03 -1.64
C TRP A 123 5.16 6.16 -1.15
N LEU A 124 4.88 7.14 -0.30
CA LEU A 124 3.53 7.47 0.17
C LEU A 124 3.03 8.70 -0.60
N ILE A 125 2.16 8.49 -1.57
CA ILE A 125 1.70 9.52 -2.51
C ILE A 125 0.20 9.78 -2.29
N PRO A 126 -0.25 11.01 -2.00
CA PRO A 126 -1.68 11.32 -1.92
C PRO A 126 -2.38 11.04 -3.26
N MET A 127 -3.58 10.47 -3.25
CA MET A 127 -4.34 10.19 -4.50
C MET A 127 -4.60 11.46 -5.30
N SER A 128 -4.84 12.58 -4.63
CA SER A 128 -5.04 13.88 -5.25
C SER A 128 -3.84 14.38 -6.07
N GLN A 129 -2.64 13.86 -5.83
CA GLN A 129 -1.43 14.26 -6.56
C GLN A 129 -1.16 13.39 -7.79
N ILE A 130 -1.84 12.24 -7.94
CA ILE A 130 -1.60 11.31 -9.04
C ILE A 130 -1.80 11.95 -10.42
N PRO A 131 -2.87 12.73 -10.70
CA PRO A 131 -3.07 13.34 -12.01
C PRO A 131 -1.97 14.34 -12.40
N VAL A 132 -1.32 14.95 -11.41
CA VAL A 132 -0.23 15.90 -11.60
C VAL A 132 1.11 15.20 -11.77
N LEU A 133 1.35 14.14 -10.99
CA LEU A 133 2.65 13.45 -10.93
C LEU A 133 2.80 12.38 -12.02
N ALA A 134 1.78 11.57 -12.23
CA ALA A 134 1.84 10.41 -13.10
C ALA A 134 1.69 10.78 -14.57
N ARG A 135 2.06 9.86 -15.47
CA ARG A 135 1.76 9.99 -16.90
C ARG A 135 0.43 9.31 -17.20
N ASP A 136 -0.45 9.98 -17.93
CA ASP A 136 -1.62 9.34 -18.51
C ASP A 136 -1.22 8.52 -19.74
N ILE A 137 -1.41 7.20 -19.67
CA ILE A 137 -1.12 6.29 -20.78
C ILE A 137 -2.24 5.25 -20.86
N SER A 138 -3.05 5.34 -21.92
CA SER A 138 -4.03 4.32 -22.29
C SER A 138 -4.99 3.95 -21.15
N GLY A 139 -5.56 4.96 -20.47
CA GLY A 139 -6.51 4.74 -19.36
C GLY A 139 -5.85 4.33 -18.04
N LYS A 140 -4.53 4.58 -17.91
CA LYS A 140 -3.77 4.28 -16.70
C LYS A 140 -2.91 5.47 -16.29
N TRP A 141 -2.82 5.68 -14.99
CA TRP A 141 -1.77 6.52 -14.41
C TRP A 141 -0.50 5.69 -14.23
N VAL A 142 0.55 6.08 -14.96
CA VAL A 142 1.85 5.41 -14.95
C VAL A 142 2.84 6.21 -14.12
N ILE A 143 3.38 5.54 -13.10
CA ILE A 143 4.37 6.09 -12.17
C ILE A 143 5.69 5.38 -12.41
N ARG A 144 6.77 6.16 -12.55
CA ARG A 144 8.13 5.65 -12.73
C ARG A 144 9.05 6.31 -11.73
N ALA A 145 9.09 5.76 -10.52
CA ALA A 145 9.89 6.27 -9.41
C ALA A 145 11.25 5.57 -9.37
N SER A 146 12.31 6.32 -9.12
CA SER A 146 13.67 5.82 -9.01
C SER A 146 13.97 5.37 -7.59
N LYS A 147 14.54 4.17 -7.40
CA LYS A 147 15.02 3.69 -6.09
C LYS A 147 16.34 4.31 -5.64
N ALA A 148 17.07 5.03 -6.50
CA ALA A 148 18.36 5.60 -6.13
C ALA A 148 18.21 6.72 -5.08
N ASP A 149 18.91 6.65 -3.95
CA ASP A 149 18.73 7.56 -2.80
C ASP A 149 18.89 9.05 -3.13
N ASN A 150 19.76 9.36 -4.08
CA ASN A 150 20.04 10.71 -4.55
C ASN A 150 19.22 11.12 -5.79
N SER A 151 18.13 10.40 -6.09
CA SER A 151 17.29 10.78 -7.21
C SER A 151 16.65 12.14 -6.97
N ALA A 152 16.61 12.96 -8.02
CA ALA A 152 15.87 14.22 -8.06
C ALA A 152 14.59 14.10 -8.90
N ASP A 153 14.01 12.89 -8.98
CA ASP A 153 12.76 12.69 -9.69
C ASP A 153 11.58 13.34 -8.93
N ARG A 154 10.46 13.51 -9.63
CA ARG A 154 9.25 14.12 -9.05
C ARG A 154 8.63 13.30 -7.89
N TYR A 155 9.08 12.09 -7.66
CA TYR A 155 8.55 11.20 -6.61
C TYR A 155 9.41 11.23 -5.34
N SER A 156 10.57 11.89 -5.40
CA SER A 156 11.58 11.84 -4.34
C SER A 156 11.08 12.41 -3.01
N SER A 157 10.22 13.44 -3.03
CA SER A 157 9.58 14.01 -1.83
C SER A 157 8.61 13.04 -1.13
N TYR A 158 8.07 12.06 -1.86
CA TYR A 158 7.13 11.07 -1.33
C TYR A 158 7.82 9.79 -0.86
N ARG A 159 9.13 9.67 -1.10
CA ARG A 159 9.91 8.49 -0.71
C ARG A 159 9.97 8.39 0.80
N CYS A 160 9.71 7.19 1.32
CA CYS A 160 9.96 6.84 2.70
C CYS A 160 11.25 6.03 2.80
N ALA A 161 12.19 6.48 3.63
CA ALA A 161 13.52 5.86 3.76
C ALA A 161 13.50 4.55 4.57
N SER A 162 12.48 4.36 5.41
CA SER A 162 12.30 3.17 6.26
C SER A 162 10.82 2.91 6.56
N ALA A 163 10.53 1.81 7.24
CA ALA A 163 9.21 1.54 7.79
C ALA A 163 8.80 2.60 8.83
N ASP A 164 9.74 3.10 9.64
CA ASP A 164 9.51 4.18 10.60
C ASP A 164 9.14 5.50 9.91
N ASP A 165 9.86 5.89 8.85
CA ASP A 165 9.51 7.08 8.06
C ASP A 165 8.10 6.93 7.44
N LEU A 166 7.79 5.75 6.89
CA LEU A 166 6.44 5.49 6.36
C LEU A 166 5.36 5.60 7.43
N ALA A 167 5.56 4.97 8.60
CA ALA A 167 4.61 5.01 9.70
C ALA A 167 4.42 6.45 10.22
N ASN A 168 5.51 7.20 10.40
CA ASN A 168 5.48 8.59 10.84
C ASN A 168 4.73 9.47 9.85
N ARG A 169 4.94 9.30 8.53
CA ARG A 169 4.17 10.06 7.54
C ARG A 169 2.68 9.73 7.54
N ILE A 170 2.31 8.47 7.79
CA ILE A 170 0.90 8.10 7.95
C ILE A 170 0.33 8.79 9.20
N ILE A 171 1.08 8.82 10.29
CA ILE A 171 0.72 9.54 11.52
C ILE A 171 0.56 11.05 11.26
N GLU A 172 1.50 11.69 10.57
CA GLU A 172 1.42 13.11 10.22
C GLU A 172 0.15 13.42 9.40
N VAL A 173 -0.24 12.51 8.50
CA VAL A 173 -1.52 12.63 7.78
C VAL A 173 -2.71 12.54 8.73
N CYS A 174 -2.70 11.63 9.70
CA CYS A 174 -3.76 11.57 10.72
C CYS A 174 -3.82 12.85 11.57
N GLU A 175 -2.67 13.38 12.00
CA GLU A 175 -2.58 14.56 12.86
C GLU A 175 -2.97 15.85 12.14
N ALA A 176 -2.65 15.98 10.85
CA ALA A 176 -3.01 17.13 10.03
C ALA A 176 -4.53 17.35 9.91
N HIS A 177 -5.34 16.35 10.23
CA HIS A 177 -6.80 16.42 10.20
C HIS A 177 -7.44 16.81 11.53
N GLY A 178 -6.65 17.04 12.59
CA GLY A 178 -7.13 17.32 13.94
C GLY A 178 -7.86 16.12 14.57
N PRO A 179 -8.22 16.13 15.86
CA PRO A 179 -8.99 15.04 16.44
C PRO A 179 -10.29 14.85 15.67
N ALA A 180 -10.62 13.59 15.33
CA ALA A 180 -11.90 13.29 14.71
C ALA A 180 -13.03 13.86 15.59
N PRO A 181 -14.06 14.52 15.02
CA PRO A 181 -15.18 14.96 15.82
C PRO A 181 -15.75 13.73 16.53
N MET A 182 -15.70 13.75 17.87
CA MET A 182 -16.42 12.76 18.67
C MET A 182 -17.85 12.74 18.14
N PRO A 183 -18.42 11.57 17.81
CA PRO A 183 -19.84 11.50 17.56
C PRO A 183 -20.48 12.14 18.78
N ALA A 184 -21.32 13.16 18.57
CA ALA A 184 -22.16 13.64 19.64
C ALA A 184 -22.85 12.39 20.19
N LEU A 185 -22.56 12.03 21.44
CA LEU A 185 -23.33 11.01 22.14
C LEU A 185 -24.78 11.43 21.90
N ALA A 186 -25.53 10.58 21.20
CA ALA A 186 -26.95 10.81 21.02
C ALA A 186 -27.48 11.09 22.42
N THR A 187 -27.91 12.33 22.65
CA THR A 187 -28.64 12.69 23.85
C THR A 187 -29.75 11.67 23.91
N GLU A 188 -29.81 10.89 24.99
CA GLU A 188 -30.83 9.87 25.18
C GLU A 188 -32.19 10.50 24.84
N ASP A 189 -32.71 10.12 23.67
CA ASP A 189 -34.06 10.50 23.28
C ASP A 189 -34.96 9.97 24.39
N ALA A 190 -35.65 10.89 25.04
CA ALA A 190 -36.60 10.59 26.09
C ALA A 190 -37.52 9.46 25.60
N VAL A 191 -37.39 8.30 26.23
CA VAL A 191 -38.30 7.17 26.03
C VAL A 191 -39.71 7.71 26.31
N PRO A 192 -40.62 7.74 25.33
CA PRO A 192 -41.98 8.19 25.60
C PRO A 192 -42.63 7.20 26.57
N GLU A 193 -43.16 7.71 27.69
CA GLU A 193 -43.85 6.86 28.66
C GLU A 193 -45.00 6.11 27.97
N PRO A 194 -45.16 4.79 28.23
CA PRO A 194 -46.28 4.05 27.69
C PRO A 194 -47.57 4.56 28.32
N GLY A 195 -48.37 5.27 27.51
CA GLY A 195 -49.71 5.70 27.90
C GLY A 195 -50.59 4.51 28.25
N PHE A 196 -50.98 4.43 29.52
CA PHE A 196 -52.06 3.59 29.99
C PHE A 196 -53.35 4.42 30.01
N THR A 197 -54.23 4.20 29.04
CA THR A 197 -55.63 4.63 29.13
C THR A 197 -56.47 3.43 29.55
N THR A 198 -56.97 3.46 30.77
CA THR A 198 -58.13 2.67 31.24
C THR A 198 -59.44 3.29 30.76
#